data_AF-A0A3N7HLL0-F1
#
_entry.id   AF-A0A3N7HLL0-F1
#
_cell.length_a   1.000
_cell.length_b   1.000
_cell.length_c   1.000
_cell.angle_alpha   90.00
_cell.angle_beta   90.00
_cell.angle_gamma   90.00
#
_symmetry.space_group_name_H-M   'P 1'
#
loop_
_entity.id
_entity.type
_entity.pdbx_description
1 polymer ?
#
loop_
_entity_poly.entity_id
_entity_poly.type
_entity_poly.pdbx_seq_one_letter_code
_entity_poly.pdbx_strand_id
1 'polypeptide(L)'
;MLRDGVFNVFNNSSSKYSYDKWHQAWCSGVLKQSGSSSNSGANLSLGFEDVSVGIGFTDAKSFQEMYQQKFCGNNSRLTVDLSQESAFQKTADPSLIAGYNQCRKIETKGLETSFLVAPTQHVFTVSMRYSQAFENNSRPKVKSIGFLPKGAVRCTGSIVPPMYLTASFNSLQCERLKDSAISVFVDTELGAFTRDLPAVVPPPSDTERVLAALPRGAILAWGSRQRIPGGFHVCDGTAGTPDLRDRYAIGTDTEEKIGEQMGEARHSHSGTGTASMDITKHGWAPGAQFESEGNHTYRHTHPVSITTDERANYPPSTRVVYIMKL
;
A
#
# COMPACT_ATOMS: atom_id res chain seq x y z
N MET A 1 -28.07 15.16 2.62
CA MET A 1 -28.16 13.82 2.01
C MET A 1 -27.02 13.70 1.01
N LEU A 2 -26.04 12.83 1.24
CA LEU A 2 -24.81 12.72 0.45
C LEU A 2 -24.92 11.52 -0.51
N ARG A 3 -24.48 11.72 -1.76
CA ARG A 3 -25.05 11.08 -2.96
C ARG A 3 -24.42 9.74 -3.39
N ASP A 4 -23.35 9.25 -2.75
CA ASP A 4 -22.50 8.20 -3.38
C ASP A 4 -22.17 6.96 -2.52
N GLY A 5 -23.04 6.59 -1.57
CA GLY A 5 -23.34 5.19 -1.23
C GLY A 5 -22.27 4.23 -0.67
N VAL A 6 -20.97 4.55 -0.61
CA VAL A 6 -19.93 3.64 -0.07
C VAL A 6 -19.04 4.40 0.91
N PHE A 7 -18.98 3.97 2.18
CA PHE A 7 -18.16 4.61 3.20
C PHE A 7 -17.34 3.57 3.95
N ASN A 8 -16.09 3.90 4.29
CA ASN A 8 -15.34 3.13 5.27
C ASN A 8 -15.78 3.56 6.67
N VAL A 9 -16.28 2.61 7.47
CA VAL A 9 -16.72 2.83 8.85
C VAL A 9 -15.66 2.30 9.80
N PHE A 10 -15.15 3.15 10.68
CA PHE A 10 -14.26 2.74 11.76
C PHE A 10 -14.89 3.09 13.10
N ASN A 11 -15.04 2.10 13.97
CA ASN A 11 -15.60 2.27 15.31
C ASN A 11 -14.53 1.99 16.36
N ASN A 12 -14.40 2.86 17.34
CA ASN A 12 -13.56 2.63 18.51
C ASN A 12 -14.31 3.05 19.77
N SER A 13 -14.30 2.21 20.80
CA SER A 13 -14.91 2.48 22.10
C SER A 13 -13.82 2.58 23.17
N SER A 14 -13.86 3.65 23.97
CA SER A 14 -12.85 3.89 25.01
C SER A 14 -13.33 3.57 26.42
N SER A 15 -14.27 2.61 26.58
CA SER A 15 -14.69 2.23 27.92
C SER A 15 -13.47 1.66 28.68
N LYS A 16 -12.95 2.49 29.60
CA LYS A 16 -11.80 2.19 30.46
C LYS A 16 -12.02 0.91 31.31
N TYR A 17 -13.29 0.50 31.41
CA TYR A 17 -13.81 -0.70 32.05
C TYR A 17 -14.62 -1.50 31.03
N SER A 18 -13.96 -2.39 30.29
CA SER A 18 -14.66 -3.39 29.48
C SER A 18 -15.21 -4.50 30.38
N TYR A 19 -16.26 -5.17 29.92
CA TYR A 19 -16.73 -6.42 30.51
C TYR A 19 -15.56 -7.38 30.80
N ASP A 20 -14.61 -7.48 29.87
CA ASP A 20 -13.46 -8.38 29.97
C ASP A 20 -12.62 -8.09 31.22
N LYS A 21 -12.46 -6.83 31.62
CA LYS A 21 -11.71 -6.48 32.84
C LYS A 21 -12.47 -6.87 34.11
N TRP A 22 -13.79 -6.71 34.13
CA TRP A 22 -14.62 -7.14 35.27
C TRP A 22 -14.67 -8.65 35.37
N HIS A 23 -14.84 -9.34 34.24
CA HIS A 23 -14.77 -10.78 34.14
C HIS A 23 -13.42 -11.30 34.64
N GLN A 24 -12.32 -10.75 34.12
CA GLN A 24 -10.97 -11.08 34.58
C GLN A 24 -10.76 -10.77 36.07
N ALA A 25 -11.30 -9.66 36.59
CA ALA A 25 -11.18 -9.37 38.02
C ALA A 25 -11.92 -10.38 38.89
N TRP A 26 -13.10 -10.86 38.49
CA TRP A 26 -13.74 -11.96 39.21
C TRP A 26 -13.00 -13.29 39.03
N CYS A 27 -12.47 -13.56 37.83
CA CYS A 27 -11.77 -14.80 37.51
C CYS A 27 -10.39 -14.93 38.16
N SER A 28 -9.63 -13.84 38.24
CA SER A 28 -8.23 -13.84 38.66
C SER A 28 -7.86 -12.69 39.60
N GLY A 29 -8.79 -11.80 39.92
CA GLY A 29 -8.54 -10.66 40.82
C GLY A 29 -8.58 -11.04 42.29
N VAL A 30 -7.99 -10.18 43.12
CA VAL A 30 -7.89 -10.37 44.57
C VAL A 30 -9.01 -9.61 45.26
N LEU A 31 -9.82 -10.33 46.05
CA LEU A 31 -10.70 -9.71 47.03
C LEU A 31 -9.88 -9.26 48.24
N LYS A 32 -10.06 -8.01 48.63
CA LYS A 32 -9.47 -7.40 49.82
C LYS A 32 -10.55 -7.14 50.85
N GLN A 33 -10.23 -7.41 52.10
CA GLN A 33 -11.10 -7.12 53.24
C GLN A 33 -10.87 -5.68 53.69
N SER A 34 -11.93 -4.90 53.90
CA SER A 34 -11.84 -3.48 54.26
C SER A 34 -11.69 -3.23 55.77
N GLY A 35 -11.60 -4.29 56.59
CA GLY A 35 -11.40 -4.22 58.04
C GLY A 35 -10.94 -5.56 58.63
N SER A 36 -10.80 -5.63 59.96
CA SER A 36 -10.26 -6.80 60.66
C SER A 36 -11.32 -7.82 61.11
N SER A 37 -12.61 -7.54 60.93
CA SER A 37 -13.72 -8.42 61.32
C SER A 37 -14.29 -9.19 60.13
N SER A 38 -14.81 -10.41 60.34
CA SER A 38 -15.42 -11.25 59.29
C SER A 38 -16.63 -10.61 58.58
N ASN A 39 -17.23 -9.58 59.17
CA ASN A 39 -18.34 -8.80 58.60
C ASN A 39 -17.91 -7.49 57.94
N SER A 40 -16.61 -7.21 57.86
CA SER A 40 -16.12 -6.04 57.12
C SER A 40 -16.34 -6.21 55.62
N GLY A 41 -16.51 -5.08 54.93
CA GLY A 41 -16.82 -5.07 53.51
C GLY A 41 -15.68 -5.66 52.67
N ALA A 42 -16.00 -6.11 51.47
CA ALA A 42 -15.02 -6.52 50.49
C ALA A 42 -14.81 -5.45 49.41
N ASN A 43 -13.56 -5.38 48.94
CA ASN A 43 -13.18 -4.65 47.74
C ASN A 43 -12.58 -5.63 46.72
N LEU A 44 -12.99 -5.53 45.46
CA LEU A 44 -12.40 -6.28 44.35
C LEU A 44 -11.30 -5.43 43.70
N SER A 45 -10.09 -5.97 43.65
CA SER A 45 -8.96 -5.27 43.04
C SER A 45 -8.97 -5.44 41.52
N LEU A 46 -9.06 -4.33 40.79
CA LEU A 46 -9.01 -4.29 39.32
C LEU A 46 -7.58 -4.03 38.80
N GLY A 47 -6.56 -4.09 39.67
CA GLY A 47 -5.14 -3.85 39.34
C GLY A 47 -4.70 -2.39 39.35
N PHE A 48 -5.64 -1.44 39.30
CA PHE A 48 -5.36 0.01 39.34
C PHE A 48 -6.30 0.78 40.27
N GLU A 49 -7.39 0.16 40.72
CA GLU A 49 -8.32 0.69 41.73
C GLU A 49 -9.02 -0.49 42.43
N ASP A 50 -9.38 -0.30 43.69
CA ASP A 50 -10.14 -1.28 44.47
C ASP A 50 -11.61 -0.85 44.49
N VAL A 51 -12.51 -1.67 43.96
CA VAL A 51 -13.94 -1.38 43.89
C VAL A 51 -14.66 -2.08 45.04
N SER A 52 -15.36 -1.32 45.88
CA SER A 52 -16.20 -1.91 46.93
C SER A 52 -17.33 -2.72 46.29
N VAL A 53 -17.45 -3.99 46.68
CA VAL A 53 -18.52 -4.90 46.19
C VAL A 53 -19.79 -4.81 47.04
N GLY A 54 -19.81 -3.97 48.08
CA GLY A 54 -21.01 -3.66 48.86
C GLY A 54 -21.52 -4.80 49.76
N ILE A 55 -20.73 -5.87 49.91
CA ILE A 55 -21.07 -7.05 50.71
C ILE A 55 -19.94 -7.43 51.68
N GLY A 56 -20.27 -8.24 52.68
CA GLY A 56 -19.30 -8.79 53.62
C GLY A 56 -18.25 -9.65 52.92
N PHE A 57 -17.03 -9.68 53.45
CA PHE A 57 -15.91 -10.36 52.81
C PHE A 57 -16.12 -11.88 52.61
N THR A 58 -16.77 -12.55 53.56
CA THR A 58 -17.10 -13.98 53.46
C THR A 58 -18.08 -14.25 52.30
N ASP A 59 -19.09 -13.40 52.14
CA ASP A 59 -20.08 -13.51 51.08
C ASP A 59 -19.46 -13.17 49.72
N ALA A 60 -18.57 -12.17 49.67
CA ALA A 60 -17.82 -11.83 48.47
C ALA A 60 -16.94 -12.97 47.99
N LYS A 61 -16.25 -13.63 48.93
CA LYS A 61 -15.41 -14.79 48.63
C LYS A 61 -16.25 -15.95 48.10
N SER A 62 -17.37 -16.26 48.74
CA SER A 62 -18.31 -17.28 48.28
C SER A 62 -18.87 -16.96 46.89
N PHE A 63 -19.19 -15.69 46.62
CA PHE A 63 -19.61 -15.23 45.29
C PHE A 63 -18.51 -15.41 44.24
N GLN A 64 -17.27 -15.02 44.54
CA GLN A 64 -16.14 -15.14 43.62
C GLN A 64 -15.86 -16.61 43.28
N GLU A 65 -15.88 -17.51 44.27
CA GLU A 65 -15.64 -18.95 44.06
C GLU A 65 -16.70 -19.56 43.13
N MET A 66 -17.98 -19.25 43.34
CA MET A 66 -19.05 -19.69 42.44
C MET A 66 -18.93 -19.09 41.03
N TYR A 67 -18.57 -17.81 40.95
CA TYR A 67 -18.34 -17.14 39.67
C TYR A 67 -17.20 -17.80 38.89
N GLN A 68 -16.09 -18.11 39.56
CA GLN A 68 -14.93 -18.78 38.99
C GLN A 68 -15.27 -20.15 38.43
N GLN A 69 -15.97 -20.98 39.21
CA GLN A 69 -16.37 -22.33 38.79
C GLN A 69 -17.29 -22.32 37.58
N LYS A 70 -18.23 -21.37 37.51
CA LYS A 70 -19.25 -21.34 36.44
C LYS A 70 -18.82 -20.59 35.18
N PHE A 71 -18.00 -19.54 35.29
CA PHE A 71 -17.81 -18.60 34.18
C PHE A 71 -16.35 -18.43 33.71
N CYS A 72 -15.35 -18.85 34.48
CA CYS A 72 -13.94 -18.52 34.15
C CYS A 72 -13.20 -19.56 33.28
N GLY A 73 -13.92 -20.52 32.67
CA GLY A 73 -13.38 -21.50 31.72
C GLY A 73 -13.32 -21.02 30.26
N ASN A 74 -12.75 -21.86 29.38
CA ASN A 74 -12.58 -21.55 27.94
C ASN A 74 -13.94 -21.48 27.23
N ASN A 75 -14.33 -20.26 26.81
CA ASN A 75 -15.54 -19.92 26.02
C ASN A 75 -16.87 -19.70 26.75
N SER A 76 -16.86 -19.17 27.98
CA SER A 76 -18.09 -18.62 28.58
C SER A 76 -18.46 -17.27 27.93
N ARG A 77 -18.98 -17.28 26.68
CA ARG A 77 -19.66 -16.09 26.16
C ARG A 77 -20.99 -15.90 26.89
N LEU A 78 -21.19 -14.70 27.42
CA LEU A 78 -22.31 -14.34 28.28
C LEU A 78 -23.64 -14.29 27.55
N THR A 79 -24.52 -15.18 27.94
CA THR A 79 -25.96 -14.96 27.80
C THR A 79 -26.70 -15.10 29.13
N VAL A 80 -26.01 -15.52 30.20
CA VAL A 80 -26.65 -15.87 31.48
C VAL A 80 -26.98 -14.62 32.30
N ASP A 81 -28.24 -14.51 32.70
CA ASP A 81 -28.73 -13.53 33.66
C ASP A 81 -28.53 -14.07 35.07
N LEU A 82 -27.68 -13.43 35.88
CA LEU A 82 -27.47 -13.93 37.26
C LEU A 82 -28.71 -13.78 38.14
N SER A 83 -29.66 -12.92 37.75
CA SER A 83 -30.96 -12.84 38.43
C SER A 83 -31.86 -14.03 38.12
N GLN A 84 -31.54 -14.86 37.13
CA GLN A 84 -32.23 -16.11 36.84
C GLN A 84 -31.53 -17.33 37.47
N GLU A 85 -30.35 -17.14 38.05
CA GLU A 85 -29.56 -18.21 38.66
C GLU A 85 -29.81 -18.28 40.18
N SER A 86 -30.59 -19.28 40.59
CA SER A 86 -30.99 -19.48 41.99
C SER A 86 -29.82 -19.65 42.97
N ALA A 87 -28.66 -20.13 42.50
CA ALA A 87 -27.44 -20.24 43.31
C ALA A 87 -26.85 -18.86 43.66
N PHE A 88 -26.91 -17.90 42.74
CA PHE A 88 -26.42 -16.55 42.98
C PHE A 88 -27.39 -15.73 43.83
N GLN A 89 -28.70 -15.87 43.60
CA GLN A 89 -29.72 -15.20 44.43
C GLN A 89 -29.65 -15.56 45.92
N LYS A 90 -29.16 -16.76 46.27
CA LYS A 90 -29.05 -17.24 47.66
C LYS A 90 -27.77 -16.79 48.37
N THR A 91 -26.75 -16.37 47.61
CA THR A 91 -25.39 -16.20 48.13
C THR A 91 -24.86 -14.78 47.93
N ALA A 92 -25.42 -14.05 46.95
CA ALA A 92 -24.97 -12.71 46.57
C ALA A 92 -26.02 -11.67 46.97
N ASP A 93 -25.56 -10.49 47.39
CA ASP A 93 -26.45 -9.37 47.62
C ASP A 93 -27.17 -8.96 46.31
N PRO A 94 -28.47 -8.64 46.37
CA PRO A 94 -29.24 -8.21 45.20
C PRO A 94 -28.62 -7.03 44.45
N SER A 95 -27.93 -6.12 45.16
CA SER A 95 -27.23 -4.97 44.59
C SER A 95 -26.00 -5.39 43.78
N LEU A 96 -25.30 -6.45 44.20
CA LEU A 96 -24.17 -7.01 43.46
C LEU A 96 -24.65 -7.73 42.19
N ILE A 97 -25.74 -8.49 42.29
CA ILE A 97 -26.40 -9.12 41.13
C ILE A 97 -26.90 -8.04 40.16
N ALA A 98 -27.50 -6.97 40.68
CA ALA A 98 -27.93 -5.83 39.88
C ALA A 98 -26.75 -5.14 39.19
N GLY A 99 -25.64 -4.90 39.90
CA GLY A 99 -24.41 -4.34 39.36
C GLY A 99 -23.79 -5.20 38.27
N TYR A 100 -23.70 -6.52 38.46
CA TYR A 100 -23.26 -7.45 37.42
C TYR A 100 -24.18 -7.43 36.20
N ASN A 101 -25.49 -7.48 36.42
CA ASN A 101 -26.46 -7.46 35.33
C ASN A 101 -26.50 -6.11 34.60
N GLN A 102 -26.20 -5.01 35.29
CA GLN A 102 -25.91 -3.71 34.68
C GLN A 102 -24.63 -3.79 33.83
N CYS A 103 -23.53 -4.35 34.34
CA CYS A 103 -22.30 -4.62 33.58
C CYS A 103 -22.52 -5.49 32.34
N ARG A 104 -23.39 -6.51 32.42
CA ARG A 104 -23.78 -7.32 31.26
C ARG A 104 -24.56 -6.50 30.22
N LYS A 105 -25.44 -5.61 30.67
CA LYS A 105 -26.19 -4.67 29.81
C LYS A 105 -25.28 -3.56 29.21
N ILE A 106 -24.00 -3.50 29.57
CA ILE A 106 -23.00 -2.51 29.15
C ILE A 106 -22.17 -2.98 27.93
N GLU A 107 -22.53 -4.09 27.24
CA GLU A 107 -21.84 -4.57 26.02
C GLU A 107 -21.54 -3.47 24.97
N THR A 108 -22.30 -2.36 24.98
CA THR A 108 -22.11 -1.20 24.11
C THR A 108 -22.21 0.15 24.85
N LYS A 109 -21.74 0.27 26.10
CA LYS A 109 -21.81 1.55 26.84
C LYS A 109 -20.45 2.14 27.20
N GLY A 110 -20.28 3.41 26.90
CA GLY A 110 -19.04 4.17 27.01
C GLY A 110 -18.99 5.30 26.00
N LEU A 111 -17.79 5.88 25.81
CA LEU A 111 -17.54 6.79 24.69
C LEU A 111 -17.43 5.97 23.41
N GLU A 112 -18.34 6.19 22.49
CA GLU A 112 -18.32 5.61 21.16
C GLU A 112 -17.90 6.68 20.16
N THR A 113 -16.93 6.33 19.33
CA THR A 113 -16.43 7.19 18.26
C THR A 113 -16.55 6.45 16.94
N SER A 114 -17.12 7.11 15.94
CA SER A 114 -17.27 6.58 14.59
C SER A 114 -16.67 7.55 13.60
N PHE A 115 -15.86 7.02 12.69
CA PHE A 115 -15.29 7.76 11.57
C PHE A 115 -15.87 7.21 10.27
N LEU A 116 -16.52 8.08 9.51
CA LEU A 116 -17.05 7.78 8.18
C LEU A 116 -16.25 8.57 7.16
N VAL A 117 -15.56 7.90 6.25
CA VAL A 117 -14.76 8.54 5.19
C VAL A 117 -15.41 8.27 3.84
N ALA A 118 -15.67 9.32 3.06
CA ALA A 118 -16.22 9.22 1.72
C ALA A 118 -15.24 8.53 0.74
N PRO A 119 -15.70 7.95 -0.39
CA PRO A 119 -14.83 7.29 -1.37
C PRO A 119 -13.74 8.20 -1.91
N THR A 120 -14.06 9.48 -2.10
CA THR A 120 -13.12 10.51 -2.57
C THR A 120 -12.07 10.87 -1.54
N GLN A 121 -12.24 10.44 -0.28
CA GLN A 121 -11.38 10.75 0.87
C GLN A 121 -11.23 12.26 1.20
N HIS A 122 -11.93 13.15 0.48
CA HIS A 122 -11.94 14.59 0.75
C HIS A 122 -12.91 14.97 1.87
N VAL A 123 -13.95 14.17 2.09
CA VAL A 123 -14.97 14.43 3.12
C VAL A 123 -14.96 13.28 4.11
N PHE A 124 -14.96 13.61 5.40
CA PHE A 124 -15.12 12.65 6.47
C PHE A 124 -15.98 13.21 7.60
N THR A 125 -16.67 12.33 8.32
CA THR A 125 -17.49 12.68 9.47
C THR A 125 -16.97 11.96 10.70
N VAL A 126 -16.78 12.73 11.77
CA VAL A 126 -16.47 12.22 13.11
C VAL A 126 -17.75 12.29 13.92
N SER A 127 -18.24 11.15 14.37
CA SER A 127 -19.42 11.06 15.22
C SER A 127 -19.05 10.52 16.59
N MET A 128 -19.55 11.15 17.64
CA MET A 128 -19.25 10.80 19.02
C MET A 128 -20.54 10.75 19.84
N ARG A 129 -20.72 9.70 20.64
CA ARG A 129 -21.74 9.65 21.68
C ARG A 129 -21.18 9.05 22.95
N TYR A 130 -21.84 9.34 24.06
CA TYR A 130 -21.56 8.70 25.33
C TYR A 130 -22.82 8.07 25.89
N SER A 131 -22.81 6.74 25.95
CA SER A 131 -23.86 5.96 26.57
C SER A 131 -23.47 5.70 28.03
N GLN A 132 -24.22 6.24 28.99
CA GLN A 132 -23.93 6.10 30.42
C GLN A 132 -23.87 4.62 30.82
N ALA A 133 -22.73 4.20 31.36
CA ALA A 133 -22.52 2.83 31.83
C ALA A 133 -23.10 2.62 33.24
N PHE A 134 -22.99 3.61 34.14
CA PHE A 134 -23.47 3.55 35.53
C PHE A 134 -24.16 4.85 35.95
N GLU A 135 -25.05 4.78 36.94
CA GLU A 135 -25.91 5.89 37.41
C GLU A 135 -25.13 7.09 38.03
N ASN A 136 -23.83 6.93 38.30
CA ASN A 136 -22.98 8.03 38.76
C ASN A 136 -22.58 8.95 37.60
N ASN A 137 -23.41 9.98 37.46
CA ASN A 137 -23.54 11.14 36.58
C ASN A 137 -22.32 11.81 35.86
N SER A 138 -21.11 11.28 35.86
CA SER A 138 -19.99 11.91 35.13
C SER A 138 -20.08 11.61 33.63
N ARG A 139 -20.61 12.57 32.86
CA ARG A 139 -20.50 12.58 31.39
C ARG A 139 -19.08 13.03 31.03
N PRO A 140 -18.33 12.29 30.20
CA PRO A 140 -16.99 12.68 29.83
C PRO A 140 -17.03 13.95 28.98
N LYS A 141 -16.18 14.91 29.35
CA LYS A 141 -15.97 16.12 28.59
C LYS A 141 -14.99 15.86 27.44
N VAL A 142 -15.38 16.21 26.22
CA VAL A 142 -14.44 16.39 25.11
C VAL A 142 -13.74 17.70 25.34
N LYS A 143 -12.42 17.66 25.56
CA LYS A 143 -11.59 18.83 25.85
C LYS A 143 -11.24 19.57 24.57
N SER A 144 -10.77 18.82 23.57
CA SER A 144 -10.40 19.39 22.28
C SER A 144 -10.50 18.35 21.16
N ILE A 145 -10.71 18.86 19.95
CA ILE A 145 -10.52 18.11 18.71
C ILE A 145 -9.57 18.95 17.87
N GLY A 146 -8.58 18.31 17.27
CA GLY A 146 -7.74 19.00 16.32
C GLY A 146 -7.18 18.10 15.25
N PHE A 147 -6.47 18.76 14.35
CA PHE A 147 -6.04 18.21 13.09
C PHE A 147 -4.61 18.59 12.83
N LEU A 148 -3.82 17.62 12.41
CA LEU A 148 -2.45 17.81 11.94
C LEU A 148 -2.38 17.47 10.45
N PRO A 149 -1.76 18.33 9.62
CA PRO A 149 -1.25 19.66 9.97
C PRO A 149 -2.38 20.66 10.29
N LYS A 150 -2.06 21.69 11.10
CA LYS A 150 -3.04 22.71 11.49
C LYS A 150 -3.57 23.42 10.25
N GLY A 151 -4.88 23.61 10.16
CA GLY A 151 -5.54 24.21 8.99
C GLY A 151 -5.63 23.29 7.77
N ALA A 152 -5.37 21.99 7.91
CA ALA A 152 -5.54 21.03 6.82
C ALA A 152 -7.02 20.70 6.51
N VAL A 153 -7.93 21.02 7.43
CA VAL A 153 -9.35 20.70 7.30
C VAL A 153 -10.22 21.87 7.70
N ARG A 154 -11.42 21.92 7.13
CA ARG A 154 -12.51 22.80 7.54
C ARG A 154 -13.66 21.93 8.04
N CYS A 155 -14.14 22.17 9.25
CA CYS A 155 -15.19 21.35 9.86
C CYS A 155 -16.41 22.18 10.26
N THR A 156 -17.59 21.56 10.17
CA THR A 156 -18.88 22.10 10.64
C THR A 156 -19.63 20.99 11.36
N GLY A 157 -20.38 21.33 12.42
CA GLY A 157 -21.13 20.32 13.16
C GLY A 157 -21.51 20.73 14.57
N SER A 158 -22.06 19.76 15.31
CA SER A 158 -22.53 19.95 16.69
C SER A 158 -21.47 19.69 17.74
N ILE A 159 -20.31 19.13 17.36
CA ILE A 159 -19.19 18.94 18.29
C ILE A 159 -18.41 20.24 18.41
N VAL A 160 -18.63 20.99 19.50
CA VAL A 160 -17.92 22.24 19.80
C VAL A 160 -17.21 22.12 21.16
N PRO A 161 -15.95 21.65 21.17
CA PRO A 161 -15.20 21.54 22.43
C PRO A 161 -14.94 22.91 23.06
N PRO A 162 -14.93 23.00 24.40
CA PRO A 162 -15.19 21.92 25.33
C PRO A 162 -16.70 21.61 25.48
N MET A 163 -17.09 20.33 25.39
CA MET A 163 -18.50 19.93 25.56
C MET A 163 -18.66 18.57 26.23
N TYR A 164 -19.82 18.35 26.85
CA TYR A 164 -20.23 17.03 27.35
C TYR A 164 -20.94 16.24 26.26
N LEU A 165 -20.60 14.96 26.16
CA LEU A 165 -21.30 14.07 25.25
C LEU A 165 -22.63 13.59 25.83
N THR A 166 -23.60 13.41 24.95
CA THR A 166 -24.93 12.88 25.26
C THR A 166 -25.05 11.45 24.73
N ALA A 167 -26.17 10.78 25.05
CA ALA A 167 -26.49 9.47 24.48
C ALA A 167 -26.76 9.53 22.97
N SER A 168 -27.04 10.72 22.43
CA SER A 168 -27.20 10.97 21.00
C SER A 168 -25.84 11.20 20.33
N PHE A 169 -25.70 10.77 19.08
CA PHE A 169 -24.54 11.10 18.28
C PHE A 169 -24.46 12.61 18.03
N ASN A 170 -23.36 13.19 18.47
CA ASN A 170 -22.91 14.49 18.03
C ASN A 170 -21.95 14.27 16.87
N SER A 171 -21.96 15.12 15.86
CA SER A 171 -21.14 14.90 14.66
C SER A 171 -20.42 16.16 14.24
N LEU A 172 -19.25 15.95 13.66
CA LEU A 172 -18.41 16.96 13.05
C LEU A 172 -18.10 16.49 11.62
N GLN A 173 -18.69 17.16 10.64
CA GLN A 173 -18.39 16.93 9.23
C GLN A 173 -17.20 17.79 8.84
N CYS A 174 -16.17 17.17 8.29
CA CYS A 174 -14.92 17.81 7.93
C CYS A 174 -14.60 17.60 6.44
N GLU A 175 -14.08 18.65 5.83
CA GLU A 175 -13.58 18.68 4.47
C GLU A 175 -12.06 18.91 4.51
N ARG A 176 -11.31 18.04 3.82
CA ARG A 176 -9.87 18.22 3.62
C ARG A 176 -9.63 19.33 2.62
N LEU A 177 -8.74 20.26 2.98
CA LEU A 177 -8.35 21.38 2.11
C LEU A 177 -7.15 21.04 1.21
N LYS A 178 -6.47 19.91 1.47
CA LYS A 178 -5.30 19.42 0.74
C LYS A 178 -5.31 17.89 0.69
N ASP A 179 -4.59 17.33 -0.28
CA ASP A 179 -4.45 15.88 -0.48
C ASP A 179 -3.42 15.22 0.43
N SER A 180 -2.73 16.00 1.27
CA SER A 180 -1.78 15.49 2.25
C SER A 180 -2.46 14.60 3.30
N ALA A 181 -1.71 13.65 3.85
CA ALA A 181 -2.16 12.87 5.00
C ALA A 181 -2.54 13.80 6.16
N ILE A 182 -3.54 13.40 6.95
CA ILE A 182 -3.97 14.14 8.14
C ILE A 182 -4.10 13.20 9.33
N SER A 183 -3.80 13.72 10.52
CA SER A 183 -4.07 13.05 11.79
C SER A 183 -5.17 13.79 12.51
N VAL A 184 -6.23 13.08 12.89
CA VAL A 184 -7.32 13.60 13.72
C VAL A 184 -7.04 13.18 15.15
N PHE A 185 -6.91 14.13 16.07
CA PHE A 185 -6.78 13.85 17.49
C PHE A 185 -7.98 14.39 18.25
N VAL A 186 -8.42 13.63 19.25
CA VAL A 186 -9.52 14.02 20.11
C VAL A 186 -9.12 13.72 21.54
N ASP A 187 -9.10 14.76 22.35
CA ASP A 187 -8.76 14.69 23.76
C ASP A 187 -10.03 14.72 24.60
N THR A 188 -10.16 13.76 25.50
CA THR A 188 -11.28 13.63 26.42
C THR A 188 -10.76 13.44 27.84
N GLU A 189 -11.60 13.70 28.84
CA GLU A 189 -11.26 13.41 30.25
C GLU A 189 -10.92 11.94 30.51
N LEU A 190 -11.41 11.03 29.67
CA LEU A 190 -11.14 9.59 29.80
C LEU A 190 -9.87 9.14 29.05
N GLY A 191 -9.28 10.00 28.23
CA GLY A 191 -8.10 9.72 27.41
C GLY A 191 -8.17 10.37 26.04
N ALA A 192 -7.03 10.42 25.37
CA ALA A 192 -6.90 10.91 24.00
C ALA A 192 -6.92 9.76 23.00
N PHE A 193 -7.52 9.96 21.83
CA PHE A 193 -7.42 9.07 20.69
C PHE A 193 -6.92 9.82 19.47
N THR A 194 -6.16 9.12 18.62
CA THR A 194 -5.64 9.66 17.36
C THR A 194 -5.99 8.71 16.23
N ARG A 195 -6.35 9.28 15.08
CA ARG A 195 -6.61 8.54 13.85
C ARG A 195 -5.88 9.19 12.70
N ASP A 196 -5.00 8.42 12.07
CA ASP A 196 -4.35 8.82 10.83
C ASP A 196 -5.22 8.45 9.63
N LEU A 197 -5.37 9.41 8.74
CA LEU A 197 -6.02 9.24 7.45
C LEU A 197 -4.97 9.48 6.36
N PRO A 198 -4.76 8.53 5.43
CA PRO A 198 -3.69 8.62 4.44
C PRO A 198 -3.91 9.79 3.48
N ALA A 199 -2.85 10.17 2.78
CA ALA A 199 -2.92 11.14 1.69
C ALA A 199 -3.92 10.67 0.62
N VAL A 200 -4.68 11.60 0.05
CA VAL A 200 -5.53 11.29 -1.10
C VAL A 200 -4.60 11.01 -2.27
N VAL A 201 -4.61 9.78 -2.78
CA VAL A 201 -3.81 9.44 -3.96
C VAL A 201 -4.57 9.98 -5.17
N PRO A 202 -4.00 10.91 -5.95
CA PRO A 202 -4.67 11.37 -7.17
C PRO A 202 -4.85 10.17 -8.10
N PRO A 203 -5.96 10.11 -8.86
CA PRO A 203 -6.09 9.09 -9.89
C PRO A 203 -4.87 9.16 -10.81
N PRO A 204 -4.27 8.01 -11.21
CA PRO A 204 -3.16 8.03 -12.13
C PRO A 204 -3.60 8.73 -13.40
N SER A 205 -2.76 9.66 -13.86
CA SER A 205 -2.99 10.41 -15.09
C SER A 205 -3.20 9.45 -16.26
N ASP A 206 -3.91 9.89 -17.30
CA ASP A 206 -4.10 9.07 -18.51
C ASP A 206 -2.76 8.63 -19.11
N THR A 207 -1.73 9.47 -18.98
CA THR A 207 -0.35 9.14 -19.37
C THR A 207 0.22 7.99 -18.53
N GLU A 208 0.07 8.01 -17.20
CA GLU A 208 0.53 6.92 -16.34
C GLU A 208 -0.23 5.61 -16.60
N ARG A 209 -1.53 5.68 -16.90
CA ARG A 209 -2.34 4.52 -17.27
C ARG A 209 -1.86 3.89 -18.58
N VAL A 210 -1.61 4.71 -19.60
CA VAL A 210 -1.09 4.24 -20.90
C VAL A 210 0.32 3.64 -20.75
N LEU A 211 1.20 4.29 -19.98
CA LEU A 211 2.57 3.79 -19.75
C LEU A 211 2.59 2.50 -18.91
N ALA A 212 1.61 2.28 -18.05
CA ALA A 212 1.45 1.04 -17.30
C ALA A 212 0.86 -0.12 -18.13
N ALA A 213 0.15 0.18 -19.22
CA ALA A 213 -0.44 -0.82 -20.10
C ALA A 213 0.58 -1.49 -21.04
N LEU A 214 1.78 -0.92 -21.20
CA LEU A 214 2.83 -1.51 -22.02
C LEU A 214 3.49 -2.69 -21.30
N PRO A 215 3.60 -3.87 -21.96
CA PRO A 215 4.26 -5.03 -21.36
C PRO A 215 5.75 -4.76 -21.15
N ARG A 216 6.34 -5.40 -20.13
CA ARG A 216 7.79 -5.42 -19.93
C ARG A 216 8.49 -5.95 -21.18
N GLY A 217 9.60 -5.32 -21.55
CA GLY A 217 10.32 -5.62 -22.79
C GLY A 217 9.82 -4.88 -24.02
N ALA A 218 8.71 -4.13 -23.95
CA ALA A 218 8.28 -3.27 -25.05
C ALA A 218 9.34 -2.21 -25.37
N ILE A 219 9.78 -2.15 -26.63
CA ILE A 219 10.76 -1.18 -27.12
C ILE A 219 10.04 -0.10 -27.93
N LEU A 220 10.33 1.17 -27.62
CA LEU A 220 9.74 2.33 -28.27
C LEU A 220 10.83 3.24 -28.84
N ALA A 221 10.53 3.85 -29.99
CA ALA A 221 11.30 4.97 -30.51
C ALA A 221 10.97 6.24 -29.71
N TRP A 222 12.00 6.88 -29.17
CA TRP A 222 11.92 8.07 -28.34
C TRP A 222 12.67 9.24 -29.00
N GLY A 223 11.91 10.23 -29.47
CA GLY A 223 12.45 11.43 -30.15
C GLY A 223 12.51 12.68 -29.27
N SER A 224 12.07 12.61 -28.01
CA SER A 224 12.04 13.78 -27.12
C SER A 224 13.40 14.05 -26.49
N ARG A 225 13.76 15.33 -26.35
CA ARG A 225 14.92 15.79 -25.56
C ARG A 225 14.65 15.83 -24.06
N GLN A 226 13.41 15.58 -23.64
CA GLN A 226 13.04 15.50 -22.24
C GLN A 226 13.54 14.20 -21.60
N ARG A 227 13.56 14.17 -20.27
CA ARG A 227 13.93 13.00 -19.49
C ARG A 227 13.04 11.81 -19.87
N ILE A 228 13.66 10.63 -19.95
CA ILE A 228 12.98 9.36 -20.20
C ILE A 228 11.89 9.13 -19.14
N PRO A 229 10.68 8.69 -19.52
CA PRO A 229 9.61 8.40 -18.58
C PRO A 229 10.01 7.36 -17.52
N GLY A 230 9.47 7.49 -16.32
CA GLY A 230 9.69 6.52 -15.25
C GLY A 230 9.27 5.10 -15.68
N GLY A 231 10.09 4.10 -15.33
CA GLY A 231 9.86 2.70 -15.69
C GLY A 231 10.35 2.31 -17.09
N PHE A 232 11.11 3.19 -17.76
CA PHE A 232 11.82 2.87 -19.00
C PHE A 232 13.32 3.03 -18.81
N HIS A 233 14.10 2.32 -19.63
CA HIS A 233 15.56 2.41 -19.68
C HIS A 233 16.02 2.54 -21.13
N VAL A 234 17.20 3.13 -21.35
CA VAL A 234 17.77 3.20 -22.70
C VAL A 234 18.16 1.80 -23.17
N CYS A 235 17.92 1.51 -24.44
CA CYS A 235 18.43 0.29 -25.09
C CYS A 235 19.94 0.44 -25.38
N ASP A 236 20.75 0.34 -24.33
CA ASP A 236 22.21 0.52 -24.35
C ASP A 236 23.00 -0.75 -23.94
N GLY A 237 22.31 -1.88 -23.77
CA GLY A 237 22.92 -3.14 -23.33
C GLY A 237 22.96 -3.31 -21.81
N THR A 238 22.48 -2.33 -21.04
CA THR A 238 22.47 -2.39 -19.58
C THR A 238 21.05 -2.61 -19.03
N ALA A 239 20.94 -3.02 -17.76
CA ALA A 239 19.65 -3.29 -17.10
C ALA A 239 18.74 -4.29 -17.85
N GLY A 240 19.34 -5.23 -18.60
CA GLY A 240 18.63 -6.24 -19.37
C GLY A 240 18.06 -5.75 -20.71
N THR A 241 18.37 -4.53 -21.15
CA THR A 241 17.98 -4.02 -22.47
C THR A 241 18.95 -4.51 -23.55
N PRO A 242 18.51 -4.66 -24.82
CA PRO A 242 19.43 -4.84 -25.94
C PRO A 242 20.20 -3.54 -26.23
N ASP A 243 21.41 -3.63 -26.79
CA ASP A 243 22.15 -2.46 -27.26
C ASP A 243 21.72 -2.09 -28.69
N LEU A 244 20.93 -1.02 -28.81
CA LEU A 244 20.39 -0.53 -30.09
C LEU A 244 21.01 0.82 -30.51
N ARG A 245 22.12 1.22 -29.90
CA ARG A 245 22.80 2.47 -30.26
C ARG A 245 23.39 2.37 -31.67
N ASP A 246 23.07 3.36 -32.51
CA ASP A 246 23.44 3.42 -33.94
C ASP A 246 23.05 2.16 -34.76
N ARG A 247 21.94 1.52 -34.38
CA ARG A 247 21.41 0.31 -35.04
C ARG A 247 19.97 0.49 -35.50
N TYR A 248 19.63 -0.23 -36.57
CA TYR A 248 18.26 -0.39 -37.04
C TYR A 248 17.65 -1.67 -36.49
N ALA A 249 16.44 -1.57 -35.92
CA ALA A 249 15.69 -2.74 -35.51
C ALA A 249 15.09 -3.45 -36.74
N ILE A 250 15.32 -4.76 -36.81
CA ILE A 250 14.76 -5.64 -37.84
C ILE A 250 13.85 -6.65 -37.12
N GLY A 251 12.66 -6.88 -37.66
CA GLY A 251 11.72 -7.85 -37.10
C GLY A 251 12.20 -9.29 -37.31
N THR A 252 11.88 -10.17 -36.36
CA THR A 252 12.12 -11.61 -36.46
C THR A 252 10.90 -12.36 -35.94
N ASP A 253 10.68 -13.56 -36.46
CA ASP A 253 9.70 -14.53 -35.98
C ASP A 253 10.33 -15.63 -35.12
N THR A 254 11.66 -15.62 -34.99
CA THR A 254 12.45 -16.62 -34.27
C THR A 254 12.94 -16.04 -32.94
N GLU A 255 12.51 -16.60 -31.81
CA GLU A 255 12.80 -16.05 -30.48
C GLU A 255 14.30 -16.02 -30.16
N GLU A 256 15.06 -17.03 -30.60
CA GLU A 256 16.51 -17.14 -30.35
C GLU A 256 17.32 -16.05 -31.07
N LYS A 257 16.73 -15.41 -32.09
CA LYS A 257 17.37 -14.31 -32.84
C LYS A 257 17.08 -12.93 -32.24
N ILE A 258 16.26 -12.85 -31.18
CA ILE A 258 15.98 -11.57 -30.53
C ILE A 258 17.28 -11.03 -29.93
N GLY A 259 17.69 -9.84 -30.39
CA GLY A 259 18.94 -9.20 -29.99
C GLY A 259 20.16 -9.59 -30.82
N GLU A 260 20.00 -10.44 -31.84
CA GLU A 260 21.07 -10.75 -32.80
C GLU A 260 21.53 -9.48 -33.51
N GLN A 261 22.84 -9.24 -33.54
CA GLN A 261 23.44 -8.11 -34.21
C GLN A 261 23.92 -8.56 -35.59
N MET A 262 23.47 -7.85 -36.62
CA MET A 262 23.82 -8.14 -38.01
C MET A 262 24.09 -6.86 -38.80
N GLY A 263 24.78 -7.02 -39.91
CA GLY A 263 25.14 -5.94 -40.84
C GLY A 263 26.34 -5.12 -40.39
N GLU A 264 26.91 -4.40 -41.35
CA GLU A 264 28.06 -3.52 -41.16
C GLU A 264 27.65 -2.08 -41.47
N ALA A 265 28.18 -1.13 -40.70
CA ALA A 265 27.96 0.30 -40.93
C ALA A 265 28.52 0.78 -42.28
N ARG A 266 29.50 0.04 -42.80
CA ARG A 266 30.29 0.39 -43.97
C ARG A 266 30.60 -0.85 -44.79
N HIS A 267 30.81 -0.67 -46.09
CA HIS A 267 31.26 -1.73 -46.97
C HIS A 267 32.20 -1.20 -48.05
N SER A 268 32.94 -2.12 -48.66
CA SER A 268 33.72 -1.92 -49.88
C SER A 268 33.39 -3.03 -50.88
N HIS A 269 33.68 -2.80 -52.16
CA HIS A 269 33.55 -3.79 -53.21
C HIS A 269 34.92 -4.18 -53.73
N SER A 270 35.18 -5.48 -53.84
CA SER A 270 36.35 -6.01 -54.54
C SER A 270 35.93 -6.70 -55.83
N GLY A 271 36.62 -6.41 -56.92
CA GLY A 271 36.43 -7.07 -58.22
C GLY A 271 37.75 -7.62 -58.74
N THR A 272 37.70 -8.82 -59.31
CA THR A 272 38.82 -9.44 -60.01
C THR A 272 38.49 -9.59 -61.49
N GLY A 273 39.40 -9.18 -62.36
CA GLY A 273 39.27 -9.29 -63.80
C GLY A 273 40.53 -9.88 -64.43
N THR A 274 40.43 -10.28 -65.68
CA THR A 274 41.59 -10.70 -66.48
C THR A 274 41.76 -9.74 -67.63
N ALA A 275 42.85 -8.98 -67.62
CA ALA A 275 43.22 -8.17 -68.78
C ALA A 275 43.96 -9.07 -69.77
N SER A 276 43.51 -9.11 -71.03
CA SER A 276 44.19 -9.84 -72.10
C SER A 276 44.60 -8.89 -73.21
N MET A 277 45.83 -9.02 -73.71
CA MET A 277 46.30 -8.31 -74.88
C MET A 277 46.86 -9.29 -75.90
N ASP A 278 46.52 -9.08 -77.17
CA ASP A 278 47.11 -9.79 -78.29
C ASP A 278 48.42 -9.07 -78.68
N ILE A 279 49.55 -9.78 -78.58
CA ILE A 279 50.85 -9.23 -79.02
C ILE A 279 51.15 -9.78 -80.41
N THR A 280 51.23 -8.90 -81.40
CA THR A 280 51.81 -9.20 -82.72
C THR A 280 53.32 -8.91 -82.66
N LYS A 281 54.15 -9.96 -82.59
CA LYS A 281 55.62 -9.79 -82.64
C LYS A 281 56.09 -9.58 -84.09
N HIS A 282 56.52 -8.37 -84.45
CA HIS A 282 57.45 -8.19 -85.58
C HIS A 282 58.57 -7.20 -85.21
N GLY A 283 59.59 -7.70 -84.52
CA GLY A 283 60.90 -7.06 -84.41
C GLY A 283 61.94 -8.05 -84.89
N TRP A 284 62.36 -7.92 -86.15
CA TRP A 284 63.38 -8.78 -86.78
C TRP A 284 64.77 -8.21 -86.53
N ALA A 285 65.68 -9.04 -86.00
CA ALA A 285 67.12 -8.83 -86.16
C ALA A 285 67.55 -9.51 -87.48
N PRO A 286 68.39 -8.89 -88.33
CA PRO A 286 68.86 -9.52 -89.56
C PRO A 286 69.64 -10.81 -89.24
N GLY A 287 69.17 -11.97 -89.69
CA GLY A 287 69.95 -13.22 -89.68
C GLY A 287 69.26 -14.52 -89.25
N ALA A 288 67.99 -14.55 -88.86
CA ALA A 288 67.31 -15.80 -88.50
C ALA A 288 66.38 -16.30 -89.62
N GLN A 289 66.77 -17.37 -90.32
CA GLN A 289 65.92 -18.10 -91.27
C GLN A 289 65.16 -19.22 -90.55
N PHE A 290 63.85 -19.08 -90.41
CA PHE A 290 62.92 -20.20 -90.25
C PHE A 290 61.59 -19.85 -90.92
N GLU A 291 61.08 -20.75 -91.76
CA GLU A 291 59.75 -20.64 -92.37
C GLU A 291 58.69 -20.81 -91.28
N SER A 292 57.90 -19.77 -91.05
CA SER A 292 56.70 -19.82 -90.22
C SER A 292 55.49 -19.62 -91.12
N GLU A 293 54.92 -20.72 -91.59
CA GLU A 293 53.55 -20.71 -92.09
C GLU A 293 52.59 -20.41 -90.94
N GLY A 294 52.04 -19.21 -90.91
CA GLY A 294 50.92 -18.86 -90.03
C GLY A 294 51.17 -17.67 -89.11
N ASN A 295 50.18 -16.77 -89.10
CA ASN A 295 50.07 -15.67 -88.16
C ASN A 295 49.76 -16.22 -86.75
N HIS A 296 50.77 -16.42 -85.90
CA HIS A 296 50.57 -16.86 -84.52
C HIS A 296 50.34 -15.67 -83.59
N THR A 297 49.09 -15.43 -83.19
CA THR A 297 48.75 -14.50 -82.10
C THR A 297 49.01 -15.18 -80.75
N TYR A 298 49.93 -14.62 -79.95
CA TYR A 298 50.15 -15.06 -78.57
C TYR A 298 49.31 -14.19 -77.63
N ARG A 299 48.23 -14.77 -77.08
CA ARG A 299 47.40 -14.12 -76.07
C ARG A 299 47.97 -14.43 -74.69
N HIS A 300 48.33 -13.39 -73.94
CA HIS A 300 48.67 -13.53 -72.54
C HIS A 300 47.71 -12.70 -71.68
N THR A 301 47.57 -13.12 -70.43
CA THR A 301 46.56 -12.61 -69.51
C THR A 301 47.18 -12.19 -68.20
N HIS A 302 46.76 -11.03 -67.67
CA HIS A 302 47.12 -10.56 -66.33
C HIS A 302 45.90 -10.58 -65.40
N PRO A 303 46.03 -11.12 -64.19
CA PRO A 303 45.01 -10.91 -63.16
C PRO A 303 45.06 -9.46 -62.70
N VAL A 304 43.91 -8.81 -62.65
CA VAL A 304 43.73 -7.46 -62.11
C VAL A 304 42.74 -7.57 -60.96
N SER A 305 43.10 -6.99 -59.81
CA SER A 305 42.20 -6.87 -58.66
C SER A 305 42.03 -5.40 -58.32
N ILE A 306 40.79 -4.96 -58.12
CA ILE A 306 40.45 -3.59 -57.72
C ILE A 306 39.58 -3.71 -56.47
N THR A 307 39.83 -2.84 -55.49
CA THR A 307 38.96 -2.66 -54.32
C THR A 307 38.56 -1.21 -54.23
N THR A 308 37.28 -0.93 -54.00
CA THR A 308 36.79 0.44 -53.81
C THR A 308 37.12 0.93 -52.40
N ASP A 309 37.11 2.25 -52.21
CA ASP A 309 37.13 2.81 -50.86
C ASP A 309 35.92 2.34 -50.04
N GLU A 310 36.11 2.28 -48.73
CA GLU A 310 35.05 2.00 -47.79
C GLU A 310 34.08 3.20 -47.69
N ARG A 311 32.78 2.95 -47.80
CA ARG A 311 31.73 3.97 -47.68
C ARG A 311 30.61 3.50 -46.75
N ALA A 312 29.99 4.46 -46.07
CA ALA A 312 28.79 4.21 -45.25
C ALA A 312 27.58 3.94 -46.15
N ASN A 313 26.69 3.04 -45.72
CA ASN A 313 25.53 2.61 -46.50
C ASN A 313 24.18 3.00 -45.88
N TYR A 314 24.14 4.11 -45.15
CA TYR A 314 22.90 4.53 -44.47
C TYR A 314 21.91 5.13 -45.48
N PRO A 315 20.65 4.68 -45.52
CA PRO A 315 19.60 5.41 -46.21
C PRO A 315 19.35 6.77 -45.51
N PRO A 316 18.74 7.76 -46.21
CA PRO A 316 18.30 9.00 -45.57
C PRO A 316 17.45 8.68 -44.34
N SER A 317 17.91 9.12 -43.17
CA SER A 317 17.35 8.67 -41.90
C SER A 317 17.45 9.69 -40.77
N THR A 318 16.58 9.54 -39.78
CA THR A 318 16.50 10.39 -38.58
C THR A 318 16.83 9.56 -37.35
N ARG A 319 17.74 10.06 -36.50
CA ARG A 319 18.11 9.39 -35.24
C ARG A 319 17.04 9.61 -34.17
N VAL A 320 16.65 8.53 -33.52
CA VAL A 320 15.84 8.48 -32.30
C VAL A 320 16.53 7.57 -31.30
N VAL A 321 16.23 7.73 -30.02
CA VAL A 321 16.73 6.83 -28.97
C VAL A 321 15.73 5.69 -28.81
N TYR A 322 16.18 4.44 -28.70
CA TYR A 322 15.31 3.35 -28.30
C TYR A 322 15.27 3.24 -26.77
N ILE A 323 14.06 3.14 -26.21
CA ILE A 323 13.84 2.89 -24.78
C ILE A 323 13.01 1.63 -24.59
N MET A 324 13.31 0.86 -23.55
CA MET A 324 12.61 -0.39 -23.21
C MET A 324 11.88 -0.26 -21.88
N LYS A 325 10.65 -0.78 -21.82
CA LYS A 325 9.87 -0.91 -20.57
C LYS A 325 10.52 -1.95 -19.65
N LEU A 326 10.88 -1.53 -18.44
CA LEU A 326 11.38 -2.41 -17.37
C LEU A 326 10.24 -3.00 -16.52
#